data_AF-A0A5K3FS14-F1
#
_entry.id   AF-A0A5K3FS14-F1
#
_cell.length_a   1.000
_cell.length_b   1.000
_cell.length_c   1.000
_cell.angle_alpha   90.00
_cell.angle_beta   90.00
_cell.angle_gamma   90.00
#
_symmetry.space_group_name_H-M   'P 1'
#
loop_
_entity.id
_entity.type
_entity.pdbx_description
1 polymer ?
#
loop_
_entity_poly.entity_id
_entity_poly.type
_entity_poly.pdbx_seq_one_letter_code
_entity_poly.pdbx_strand_id
1 'polypeptide(L)' 'MGCHSLRPKSGRTSGKMSYINRCNLPLSRGRCRGAYLRYGYDSDSDQCRPFIYGGCRGNRNNFFTYNECMHRCYLRFK' A
#
# COMPACT_ATOMS: atom_id res chain seq x y z
N MET A 1 -39.81 21.91 -21.73
CA MET A 1 -40.02 20.51 -21.32
C MET A 1 -38.73 19.76 -21.58
N GLY A 2 -37.84 19.69 -20.60
CA GLY A 2 -36.49 19.14 -20.78
C GLY A 2 -36.21 18.08 -19.71
N CYS A 3 -35.84 16.87 -20.14
CA CYS A 3 -35.32 15.84 -19.24
C CYS A 3 -33.81 15.75 -19.45
N HIS A 4 -33.05 16.38 -18.55
CA HIS A 4 -31.60 16.34 -18.53
C HIS A 4 -31.11 14.90 -18.29
N SER A 5 -30.11 14.48 -19.06
CA SER A 5 -29.39 13.22 -18.90
C SER A 5 -28.85 13.04 -17.48
N LEU A 6 -29.44 12.14 -16.71
CA LEU A 6 -28.87 11.70 -15.44
C LEU A 6 -27.71 10.74 -15.72
N ARG A 7 -26.51 11.29 -15.88
CA ARG A 7 -25.28 10.52 -15.65
C ARG A 7 -25.27 10.10 -14.18
N PRO A 8 -25.11 8.81 -13.82
CA PRO A 8 -24.75 8.48 -12.45
C PRO A 8 -23.35 9.07 -12.21
N LYS A 9 -23.30 10.20 -11.48
CA LYS A 9 -22.05 10.66 -10.89
C LYS A 9 -21.60 9.54 -9.97
N SER A 10 -20.60 8.77 -10.41
CA SER A 10 -19.82 7.90 -9.54
C SER A 10 -19.47 8.73 -8.31
N GLY A 11 -20.20 8.45 -7.23
CA GLY A 11 -20.08 9.17 -6.00
C GLY A 11 -18.62 9.07 -5.58
N ARG A 12 -17.95 10.22 -5.54
CA ARG A 12 -16.79 10.40 -4.67
C ARG A 12 -17.31 10.34 -3.24
N THR A 13 -17.73 9.16 -2.78
CA THR A 13 -17.77 8.87 -1.37
C THR A 13 -16.32 8.74 -0.95
N SER A 14 -15.72 9.88 -0.60
CA SER A 14 -14.57 9.99 0.32
C SER A 14 -14.96 9.49 1.71
N GLY A 15 -15.67 8.37 1.79
CA GLY A 15 -16.01 7.70 3.02
C GLY A 15 -14.77 7.00 3.50
N LYS A 16 -14.11 7.57 4.51
CA LYS A 16 -13.33 6.91 5.57
C LYS A 16 -12.82 5.48 5.27
N MET A 17 -12.18 5.28 4.12
CA MET A 17 -11.45 4.07 3.80
C MET A 17 -10.10 4.25 4.45
N SER A 18 -10.07 3.98 5.75
CA SER A 18 -8.92 3.51 6.49
C SER A 18 -7.59 4.10 5.95
N TYR A 19 -7.13 5.20 6.54
CA TYR A 19 -5.69 5.48 6.56
C TYR A 19 -5.02 4.38 7.37
N ILE A 20 -5.11 3.11 6.93
CA ILE A 20 -4.13 2.11 7.29
C ILE A 20 -2.89 2.66 6.62
N ASN A 21 -2.11 3.38 7.42
CA ASN A 21 -0.78 3.75 7.06
C ASN A 21 -0.12 2.46 6.58
N ARG A 22 0.17 2.38 5.29
CA ARG A 22 0.62 1.12 4.67
C ARG A 22 1.90 0.62 5.35
N CYS A 23 2.62 1.53 5.98
CA CYS A 23 3.81 1.31 6.78
C CYS A 23 3.55 0.48 8.05
N ASN A 24 2.32 0.42 8.55
CA ASN A 24 1.94 -0.37 9.73
C ASN A 24 1.33 -1.74 9.34
N LEU A 25 1.25 -2.05 8.05
CA LEU A 25 0.79 -3.36 7.60
C LEU A 25 1.94 -4.38 7.74
N PRO A 26 1.65 -5.66 8.05
CA PRO A 26 2.68 -6.68 8.15
C PRO A 26 3.36 -6.94 6.80
N LEU A 27 4.60 -7.43 6.79
CA LEU A 27 5.24 -7.89 5.56
C LEU A 27 4.51 -9.13 5.02
N SER A 28 3.91 -9.01 3.82
CA SER A 28 3.06 -10.07 3.26
C SER A 28 3.65 -10.68 2.01
N ARG A 29 4.12 -11.94 2.14
CA ARG A 29 4.54 -12.75 0.99
C ARG A 29 3.38 -13.03 0.02
N GLY A 30 2.14 -13.10 0.52
CA GLY A 30 0.98 -13.48 -0.27
C GLY A 30 0.94 -14.98 -0.59
N ARG A 31 -0.01 -15.39 -1.45
CA ARG A 31 -0.32 -16.82 -1.68
C ARG A 31 0.48 -17.47 -2.82
N CYS A 32 1.05 -16.67 -3.70
CA CYS A 32 1.84 -17.19 -4.82
C CYS A 32 3.24 -17.64 -4.35
N ARG A 33 3.87 -18.52 -5.12
CA ARG A 33 5.16 -19.15 -4.78
C ARG A 33 6.37 -18.53 -5.47
N GLY A 34 6.21 -17.34 -6.07
CA GLY A 34 7.33 -16.59 -6.62
C GLY A 34 8.33 -16.15 -5.54
N ALA A 35 9.48 -15.66 -5.99
CA ALA A 35 10.52 -15.11 -5.13
C ALA A 35 10.98 -13.75 -5.67
N TYR A 36 10.23 -12.70 -5.32
CA TYR A 36 10.54 -11.33 -5.74
C TYR A 36 11.08 -10.56 -4.54
N LEU A 37 12.30 -10.03 -4.65
CA LEU A 37 12.86 -9.14 -3.64
C LEU A 37 12.05 -7.84 -3.63
N ARG A 38 11.52 -7.49 -2.46
CA ARG A 38 10.77 -6.25 -2.21
C ARG A 38 11.22 -5.66 -0.87
N TYR A 39 10.85 -4.41 -0.63
CA TYR A 39 11.11 -3.72 0.62
C TYR A 39 9.79 -3.42 1.32
N GLY A 40 9.75 -3.53 2.64
CA GLY A 40 8.60 -3.10 3.44
C GLY A 40 9.08 -2.52 4.76
N TYR A 41 8.29 -1.62 5.33
CA TYR A 41 8.59 -0.96 6.60
C TYR A 41 8.32 -1.90 7.76
N ASP A 42 9.30 -2.03 8.64
CA ASP A 42 9.22 -2.76 9.89
C ASP A 42 9.13 -1.73 11.02
N SER A 43 7.93 -1.56 11.58
CA SER A 43 7.64 -0.59 12.64
C SER A 43 8.33 -0.91 13.96
N ASP A 44 8.75 -2.17 14.17
CA ASP A 44 9.42 -2.56 15.42
C ASP A 44 10.88 -2.09 15.41
N SER A 45 11.48 -1.97 14.22
CA SER A 45 12.87 -1.51 14.03
C SER A 45 12.98 -0.12 13.41
N ASP A 46 11.85 0.53 13.13
CA ASP A 46 11.70 1.79 12.41
C ASP A 46 12.50 1.86 11.09
N GLN A 47 12.55 0.74 10.36
CA GLN A 47 13.39 0.59 9.17
C GLN A 47 12.69 -0.14 8.02
N CYS A 48 13.06 0.21 6.80
CA CYS A 48 12.67 -0.54 5.62
C CYS A 48 13.56 -1.77 5.42
N ARG A 49 12.97 -2.97 5.39
CA ARG A 49 13.71 -4.22 5.30
C ARG A 49 13.37 -4.98 4.02
N PRO A 50 14.35 -5.69 3.41
CA PRO A 50 14.09 -6.57 2.30
C PRO A 50 13.28 -7.79 2.75
N PHE A 51 12.33 -8.23 1.93
CA PHE A 51 11.58 -9.47 2.12
C PHE A 51 11.23 -10.12 0.78
N ILE A 52 10.86 -11.40 0.83
CA ILE A 52 10.42 -12.15 -0.35
C ILE A 52 8.91 -12.01 -0.53
N TYR A 53 8.52 -11.39 -1.64
CA TYR A 53 7.14 -11.35 -2.11
C TYR A 53 6.88 -12.52 -3.08
N GLY A 54 5.74 -13.19 -2.89
CA GLY A 54 5.29 -14.33 -3.67
C GLY A 54 4.77 -13.98 -5.07
N GLY A 55 4.52 -12.70 -5.36
CA GLY A 55 4.07 -12.23 -6.66
C GLY A 55 2.57 -11.93 -6.75
N CYS A 56 1.75 -12.40 -5.79
CA CYS A 56 0.32 -12.08 -5.75
C CYS A 56 -0.25 -12.00 -4.33
N ARG A 57 -1.37 -11.28 -4.18
CA ARG A 57 -2.14 -11.17 -2.92
C ARG A 57 -1.32 -10.75 -1.70
N GLY A 58 -0.30 -9.92 -1.92
CA GLY A 58 0.37 -9.18 -0.84
C GLY A 58 -0.48 -8.01 -0.36
N ASN A 59 0.11 -7.14 0.44
CA ASN A 59 -0.51 -5.88 0.83
C ASN A 59 0.32 -4.68 0.33
N ARG A 60 -0.03 -3.49 0.79
CA ARG A 60 0.58 -2.24 0.31
C ARG A 60 1.90 -1.88 1.02
N ASN A 61 2.34 -2.64 2.02
CA ASN A 61 3.69 -2.53 2.59
C ASN A 61 4.68 -3.33 1.72
N ASN A 62 4.83 -2.89 0.47
CA ASN A 62 5.59 -3.61 -0.54
C ASN A 62 6.05 -2.61 -1.59
N PHE A 63 7.35 -2.33 -1.58
CA PHE A 63 8.02 -1.33 -2.39
C PHE A 63 9.13 -2.01 -3.22
N PHE A 64 9.46 -1.43 -4.36
CA PHE A 64 10.49 -2.00 -5.24
C PHE A 64 11.90 -1.65 -4.76
N THR A 65 12.06 -0.51 -4.09
CA THR A 65 13.36 -0.03 -3.62
C THR A 65 13.30 0.39 -2.15
N TYR A 66 14.47 0.35 -1.50
CA TYR A 66 14.63 0.82 -0.13
C TYR A 66 14.25 2.30 -0.01
N ASN A 67 14.73 3.16 -0.92
CA ASN A 67 14.43 4.60 -0.90
C ASN A 67 12.93 4.87 -1.04
N GLU A 68 12.21 4.15 -1.91
CA GLU A 68 10.76 4.32 -2.03
C GLU A 68 10.07 4.04 -0.69
N CYS A 69 10.43 2.94 -0.04
CA CYS A 69 9.90 2.60 1.27
C CYS A 69 10.22 3.68 2.32
N MET A 70 11.48 4.13 2.42
CA MET A 70 11.89 5.14 3.40
C MET A 70 11.21 6.49 3.17
N HIS A 71 11.12 6.94 1.92
CA HIS A 71 10.45 8.19 1.58
C HIS A 71 8.95 8.15 1.92
N ARG A 72 8.32 6.98 1.83
CA ARG A 72 6.90 6.81 2.12
C ARG A 72 6.59 6.68 3.61
N CYS A 73 7.44 5.96 4.33
CA CYS A 73 7.13 5.49 5.68
C CYS A 73 7.93 6.16 6.78
N TYR A 74 9.20 6.50 6.52
CA TYR A 74 10.09 7.07 7.53
C TYR A 74 10.08 8.60 7.50
N LEU A 75 10.19 9.21 6.32
CA LEU A 75 10.32 10.67 6.18
C LEU A 75 9.03 11.47 6.44
N ARG A 76 7.87 10.82 6.58
CA ARG A 76 6.58 11.49 6.74
C ARG A 76 6.16 11.66 8.22
N PHE A 77 6.91 11.08 9.15
CA PHE A 77 6.61 11.07 10.59
C PHE A 77 7.76 11.58 11.47
N LYS A 78 8.74 12.27 10.89
CA LYS A 78 9.78 13.01 11.62
C LYS A 78 9.71 14.50 11.32
#